data_AF-A0A0Q6B3T3-F1
#
_entry.id   AF-A0A0Q6B3T3-F1
#
_cell.length_a   1.000
_cell.length_b   1.000
_cell.length_c   1.000
_cell.angle_alpha   90.00
_cell.angle_beta   90.00
_cell.angle_gamma   90.00
#
_symmetry.space_group_name_H-M   'P 1'
#
loop_
_entity.id
_entity.type
_entity.pdbx_description
1 polymer ?
#
loop_
_entity_poly.entity_id
_entity_poly.type
_entity_poly.pdbx_seq_one_letter_code
_entity_poly.pdbx_strand_id
1 'polypeptide(L)' 'MADLNDVRWNDEARDKILTDADNVLRDAVRDAAAAHSGESWEESFKAINDAVKDRFIDYEPGPDVRKYAEAIERGDFS' A
#
# COMPACT_ATOMS: atom_id res chain seq x y z
N MET A 1 2.06 -10.67 -37.63
CA MET A 1 1.17 -9.67 -37.02
C MET A 1 1.40 -9.76 -35.53
N ALA A 2 1.55 -8.63 -34.83
CA ALA A 2 1.64 -8.66 -33.36
C ALA A 2 0.24 -8.89 -32.77
N ASP A 3 0.12 -9.78 -31.78
CA ASP A 3 -1.10 -9.97 -31.00
C ASP A 3 -1.12 -8.95 -29.86
N LEU A 4 -2.30 -8.43 -29.49
CA LEU A 4 -2.44 -7.59 -28.29
C LEU A 4 -2.03 -8.35 -27.02
N ASN A 5 -2.17 -9.67 -27.01
CA ASN A 5 -1.70 -10.52 -25.91
C ASN A 5 -0.17 -10.51 -25.73
N ASP A 6 0.59 -10.10 -26.76
CA ASP A 6 2.05 -9.94 -26.69
C ASP A 6 2.45 -8.60 -26.05
N VAL A 7 1.51 -7.65 -25.90
CA VAL A 7 1.76 -6.32 -25.32
C VAL A 7 1.77 -6.42 -23.81
N ARG A 8 2.95 -6.79 -23.27
CA ARG A 8 3.25 -6.79 -21.84
C ARG A 8 4.53 -6.03 -21.56
N TRP A 9 4.63 -5.48 -20.36
CA TRP A 9 5.92 -5.08 -19.83
C TRP A 9 6.87 -6.27 -19.82
N ASN A 10 8.15 -6.01 -20.07
CA ASN A 10 9.19 -6.98 -19.76
C ASN A 10 9.28 -7.15 -18.22
N ASP A 11 9.94 -8.22 -17.80
CA ASP A 11 9.95 -8.59 -16.38
C ASP A 11 10.65 -7.53 -15.52
N GLU A 12 11.74 -6.92 -16.01
CA GLU A 12 12.45 -5.85 -15.28
C GLU A 12 11.57 -4.61 -15.04
N ALA A 13 10.83 -4.16 -16.05
CA ALA A 13 9.92 -3.02 -15.92
C ALA A 13 8.75 -3.36 -15.00
N ARG A 14 8.24 -4.60 -15.09
CA ARG A 14 7.16 -5.08 -14.22
C ARG A 14 7.59 -5.11 -12.75
N ASP A 15 8.79 -5.62 -12.47
CA ASP A 15 9.34 -5.68 -11.11
C ASP A 15 9.54 -4.28 -10.50
N LYS A 16 9.96 -3.31 -11.32
CA LYS A 16 10.07 -1.90 -10.89
C LYS A 16 8.71 -1.32 -10.52
N ILE A 17 7.66 -1.59 -11.30
CA ILE A 17 6.29 -1.13 -11.00
C ILE A 17 5.79 -1.75 -9.69
N LEU A 18 6.01 -3.05 -9.47
CA LEU A 18 5.63 -3.71 -8.23
C LEU A 18 6.41 -3.17 -7.03
N THR A 19 7.71 -2.93 -7.20
CA THR A 19 8.56 -2.32 -6.17
C THR A 19 8.07 -0.92 -5.79
N ASP A 20 7.68 -0.12 -6.78
CA ASP A 20 7.13 1.21 -6.53
C ASP A 20 5.79 1.14 -5.79
N ALA A 21 4.91 0.21 -6.19
CA ALA A 21 3.65 -0.03 -5.49
C ALA A 21 3.85 -0.44 -4.02
N ASP A 22 4.83 -1.31 -3.75
CA ASP A 22 5.21 -1.69 -2.39
C ASP A 22 5.73 -0.47 -1.59
N ASN A 23 6.52 0.39 -2.22
CA ASN A 23 7.04 1.59 -1.56
C ASN A 23 5.93 2.58 -1.21
N VAL A 24 4.95 2.76 -2.08
CA VAL A 24 3.75 3.58 -1.78
C VAL A 24 3.04 3.08 -0.52
N LEU A 25 2.86 1.76 -0.39
CA LEU A 25 2.25 1.18 0.79
C LEU A 25 3.12 1.36 2.04
N ARG A 26 4.44 1.13 1.93
CA ARG A 26 5.38 1.32 3.05
C ARG A 26 5.40 2.76 3.55
N ASP A 27 5.41 3.72 2.64
CA ASP A 27 5.38 5.13 2.99
C ASP A 27 4.06 5.49 3.69
N ALA A 28 2.91 5.04 3.18
CA ALA A 28 1.61 5.26 3.81
C ALA A 28 1.54 4.66 5.23
N VAL A 29 2.04 3.43 5.42
CA VAL A 29 2.09 2.78 6.74
C VAL A 29 3.02 3.52 7.68
N ARG A 30 4.20 3.95 7.22
CA ARG A 30 5.16 4.72 8.02
C ARG A 30 4.54 6.03 8.49
N ASP A 31 3.90 6.75 7.59
CA ASP A 31 3.31 8.06 7.88
C ASP A 31 2.12 7.92 8.84
N ALA A 32 1.28 6.87 8.67
CA ALA A 32 0.22 6.54 9.61
C ALA A 32 0.78 6.15 10.99
N ALA A 33 1.85 5.37 11.05
CA ALA A 33 2.50 4.99 12.31
C ALA A 33 3.05 6.21 13.06
N ALA A 34 3.66 7.16 12.33
CA ALA A 34 4.18 8.38 12.92
C ALA A 34 3.09 9.32 13.45
N ALA A 35 1.92 9.33 12.81
CA ALA A 35 0.81 10.23 13.16
C ALA A 35 -0.18 9.64 14.20
N HIS A 36 -0.41 8.33 14.18
CA HIS A 36 -1.50 7.66 14.89
C HIS A 36 -1.04 6.52 15.83
N SER A 37 0.24 6.50 16.23
CA SER A 37 0.75 5.47 17.15
C SER A 37 -0.05 5.42 18.47
N GLY A 38 -0.59 4.24 18.80
CA GLY A 38 -1.41 4.04 20.00
C GLY A 38 -2.86 4.54 19.90
N GLU A 39 -3.28 5.06 18.74
CA GLU A 39 -4.69 5.26 18.41
C GLU A 39 -5.33 3.95 17.94
N SER A 40 -6.65 3.95 17.76
CA SER A 40 -7.35 2.74 17.31
C SER A 40 -6.96 2.35 15.89
N TRP A 41 -6.97 1.05 15.60
CA TRP A 41 -6.60 0.56 14.27
C TRP A 41 -7.52 1.11 13.17
N GLU A 42 -8.77 1.51 13.45
CA GLU A 42 -9.67 2.10 12.46
C GLU A 42 -9.15 3.44 11.92
N GLU A 43 -8.58 4.30 12.77
CA GLU A 43 -8.01 5.58 12.35
C GLU A 43 -6.76 5.35 11.50
N SER A 44 -5.88 4.44 11.92
CA SER A 44 -4.71 4.03 11.13
C SER A 44 -5.11 3.41 9.78
N PHE A 45 -6.15 2.57 9.76
CA PHE A 45 -6.67 1.93 8.56
C PHE A 45 -7.20 2.97 7.58
N LYS A 46 -7.96 3.95 8.07
CA LYS A 46 -8.46 5.06 7.27
C LYS A 46 -7.31 5.89 6.70
N ALA A 47 -6.32 6.25 7.52
CA ALA A 47 -5.16 7.04 7.10
C ALA A 47 -4.37 6.35 5.97
N ILE A 48 -4.10 5.05 6.09
CA ILE A 48 -3.41 4.28 5.04
C ILE A 48 -4.24 4.27 3.75
N ASN A 49 -5.54 3.99 3.83
CA ASN A 49 -6.39 3.95 2.64
C ASN A 49 -6.51 5.32 1.94
N ASP A 50 -6.64 6.40 2.71
CA ASP A 50 -6.68 7.75 2.16
C ASP A 50 -5.38 8.13 1.45
N ALA A 51 -4.23 7.66 1.93
CA ALA A 51 -2.94 7.88 1.29
C ALA A 51 -2.72 7.04 0.01
N VAL A 52 -3.37 5.86 -0.07
CA VAL A 52 -3.12 4.88 -1.14
C VAL A 52 -4.15 4.94 -2.28
N LYS A 53 -5.42 5.23 -1.99
CA LYS A 53 -6.54 5.10 -2.94
C LYS A 53 -6.36 5.87 -4.25
N ASP A 54 -5.72 7.04 -4.20
CA ASP A 54 -5.52 7.91 -5.37
C ASP A 54 -4.23 7.58 -6.15
N ARG A 55 -3.46 6.57 -5.71
CA ARG A 55 -2.19 6.15 -6.32
C ARG A 55 -2.35 5.03 -7.35
N PHE A 56 -3.49 4.33 -7.34
CA PHE A 56 -3.75 3.21 -8.24
C PHE A 56 -5.10 3.37 -8.93
N ILE A 57 -5.23 2.83 -10.14
CA ILE A 57 -6.42 2.97 -10.99
C ILE A 57 -7.63 2.23 -10.40
N ASP A 58 -7.40 1.04 -9.83
CA ASP A 58 -8.44 0.16 -9.32
C ASP A 58 -8.01 -0.40 -7.96
N TYR A 59 -7.85 0.51 -7.00
CA TYR A 59 -7.43 0.16 -5.65
C TYR A 59 -8.60 -0.43 -4.85
N GLU A 60 -8.39 -1.63 -4.30
CA GLU A 60 -9.26 -2.21 -3.30
C GLU A 60 -8.49 -2.46 -2.00
N PRO A 61 -9.02 -2.05 -0.83
CA PRO A 61 -8.37 -2.30 0.45
C PRO A 61 -8.24 -3.81 0.70
N GLY A 62 -7.01 -4.32 0.66
CA GLY A 62 -6.70 -5.71 0.97
C GLY A 62 -6.62 -5.99 2.48
N PRO A 63 -6.62 -7.27 2.89
CA PRO A 63 -6.40 -7.68 4.28
C PRO A 63 -5.04 -7.21 4.84
N ASP A 64 -4.06 -6.94 3.98
CA ASP A 64 -2.76 -6.42 4.36
C ASP A 64 -2.83 -5.03 5.01
N VAL A 65 -3.70 -4.15 4.50
CA VAL A 65 -3.86 -2.78 5.04
C VAL A 65 -4.41 -2.82 6.46
N ARG A 66 -5.37 -3.72 6.71
CA ARG A 66 -5.89 -3.96 8.06
C ARG A 66 -4.82 -4.50 8.99
N LYS A 67 -4.06 -5.51 8.55
CA LYS A 67 -2.96 -6.08 9.33
C LYS A 67 -1.95 -5.01 9.79
N TYR A 68 -1.62 -4.06 8.91
CA TYR A 68 -0.69 -2.98 9.25
C TYR A 68 -1.32 -1.94 10.20
N ALA A 69 -2.59 -1.61 10.03
CA ALA A 69 -3.29 -0.74 10.96
C ALA A 69 -3.35 -1.32 12.39
N GLU A 70 -3.63 -2.61 12.53
CA GLU A 70 -3.61 -3.31 13.83
C GLU A 70 -2.19 -3.37 14.41
N ALA A 71 -1.16 -3.47 13.58
CA ALA A 71 0.23 -3.42 14.02
C ALA A 71 0.65 -2.02 14.49
N ILE A 72 0.12 -0.95 13.88
CA ILE A 72 0.30 0.44 14.37
C ILE A 72 -0.34 0.61 15.76
N GLU A 73 -1.58 0.13 15.94
CA GLU A 73 -2.28 0.18 17.24
C GLU A 73 -1.48 -0.54 18.33
N ARG A 74 -0.88 -1.68 18.03
CA ARG A 74 -0.01 -2.42 18.97
C ARG A 74 1.35 -1.76 19.24
N GLY A 75 1.75 -0.79 18.42
CA GLY A 75 3.09 -0.19 18.49
C GLY A 75 4.21 -1.05 17.90
N ASP A 76 3.89 -1.95 16.96
CA ASP A 76 4.87 -2.85 16.31
C ASP A 76 5.80 -2.11 15.33
N PHE A 77 5.44 -0.88 14.95
CA PHE A 77 6.23 0.01 14.11
C PHE A 77 6.82 1.14 14.97
N SER A 78 8.14 1.10 15.19
CA SER A 78 8.91 2.13 15.91
C SER A 78 9.77 2.95 14.95
#